data_AF-F3GQP6-F1
#
_entry.id   AF-F3GQP6-F1
#
_cell.length_a   1.000
_cell.length_b   1.000
_cell.length_c   1.000
_cell.angle_alpha   90.00
_cell.angle_beta   90.00
_cell.angle_gamma   90.00
#
_symmetry.space_group_name_H-M   'P 1'
#
loop_
_entity.id
_entity.type
_entity.pdbx_description
1 polymer ?
#
loop_
_entity_poly.entity_id
_entity_poly.type
_entity_poly.pdbx_seq_one_letter_code
_entity_poly.pdbx_strand_id
1 'polypeptide(L)' 'MFAIVGVNGLSHGETNVPLERLVIERALSVNTAAAGGNASLMTIG' A
#
# COMPACT_ATOMS: atom_id res chain seq x y z
N MET A 1 6.63 22.46 8.11
CA MET A 1 6.22 21.05 8.07
C MET A 1 7.48 20.22 8.20
N PHE A 2 7.56 19.35 9.20
CA PHE A 2 8.69 18.44 9.38
C PHE A 2 8.22 17.01 9.13
N ALA A 3 9.08 16.15 8.59
CA ALA A 3 8.79 14.75 8.32
C ALA A 3 9.92 13.87 8.87
N ILE A 4 9.58 12.69 9.37
CA ILE A 4 10.54 11.65 9.76
C ILE A 4 10.88 10.85 8.51
N VAL A 5 12.16 10.60 8.28
CA VAL A 5 12.66 9.89 7.09
C VAL A 5 13.18 8.52 7.51
N GLY A 6 12.69 7.47 6.86
CA GLY A 6 13.23 6.11 7.02
C GLY A 6 14.61 6.00 6.36
N VAL A 7 15.58 5.46 7.09
CA VAL A 7 16.95 5.25 6.59
C VAL A 7 17.33 3.78 6.66
N ASN A 8 18.10 3.31 5.68
CA ASN A 8 18.66 1.97 5.63
C ASN A 8 20.14 2.06 5.31
N GLY A 9 20.98 1.57 6.21
CA GLY A 9 22.43 1.47 5.99
C GLY A 9 22.77 0.14 5.34
N LEU A 10 23.71 0.17 4.39
CA LEU A 10 24.27 -1.01 3.73
C LEU A 10 25.79 -1.00 3.90
N SER A 11 26.39 -2.18 4.00
CA SER A 11 27.85 -2.33 4.04
C SER A 11 28.47 -2.06 2.67
N HIS A 12 29.77 -1.77 2.64
CA HIS A 12 30.45 -1.59 1.36
C HIS A 12 30.40 -2.87 0.51
N GLY A 13 30.05 -2.73 -0.77
CA GLY A 13 29.90 -3.86 -1.69
C GLY A 13 28.58 -4.63 -1.53
N GLU A 14 27.72 -4.26 -0.58
CA GLU A 14 26.38 -4.83 -0.45
C GLU A 14 25.46 -4.25 -1.54
N THR A 15 24.93 -5.13 -2.40
CA THR A 15 24.13 -4.74 -3.56
C THR A 15 22.65 -5.09 -3.41
N ASN A 16 22.28 -5.82 -2.36
CA ASN A 16 20.90 -6.24 -2.13
C ASN A 16 20.11 -5.17 -1.38
N VAL A 17 19.68 -4.15 -2.11
CA VAL A 17 18.89 -3.04 -1.55
C VAL A 17 17.44 -3.49 -1.28
N PRO A 18 16.91 -3.35 -0.05
CA PRO A 18 15.53 -3.75 0.27
C PRO A 18 14.53 -2.73 -0.29
N LEU A 19 14.06 -2.97 -1.51
CA LEU A 19 13.20 -2.06 -2.26
C LEU A 19 11.85 -1.79 -1.59
N GLU A 20 11.33 -2.74 -0.81
CA GLU A 20 10.10 -2.60 -0.03
C GLU A 20 10.18 -1.47 1.01
N ARG A 21 11.39 -1.07 1.43
CA ARG A 21 11.59 0.05 2.36
C ARG A 21 11.62 1.41 1.65
N LEU A 22 11.61 1.41 0.32
CA LEU A 22 11.63 2.61 -0.53
C LEU A 22 10.24 2.94 -1.11
N VAL A 23 9.26 2.06 -0.93
CA VAL A 23 7.87 2.32 -1.34
C VAL A 23 7.06 2.86 -0.18
N ILE A 24 6.03 3.65 -0.49
CA ILE A 24 5.00 4.03 0.48
C ILE A 24 3.76 3.23 0.15
N GLU A 25 3.41 2.31 1.05
CA GLU A 25 2.16 1.58 0.95
C GLU A 25 0.98 2.54 1.14
N ARG A 26 -0.07 2.36 0.32
CA ARG A 26 -1.28 3.15 0.36
C ARG A 26 -2.48 2.21 0.39
N ALA A 27 -3.21 2.21 1.50
CA ALA A 27 -4.48 1.49 1.60
C ALA A 27 -5.65 2.43 1.23
N LEU A 28 -6.56 1.92 0.40
CA LEU A 28 -7.81 2.60 0.04
C LEU A 28 -8.98 1.65 0.32
N SER A 29 -9.92 2.09 1.15
CA SER A 29 -11.19 1.39 1.37
C SER A 29 -12.28 2.08 0.54
N VAL A 30 -12.89 1.33 -0.36
CA VAL A 30 -13.97 1.84 -1.22
C VAL A 30 -15.26 1.18 -0.81
N ASN A 31 -16.26 1.99 -0.43
CA ASN A 31 -17.61 1.49 -0.20
C ASN A 31 -18.27 1.17 -1.54
N THR A 32 -18.21 -0.10 -1.95
CA THR A 32 -18.79 -0.57 -3.21
C THR A 32 -20.32 -0.58 -3.22
N ALA A 33 -20.96 -0.48 -2.04
CA ALA A 33 -22.41 -0.42 -1.91
C ALA A 33 -22.95 1.02 -1.81
N ALA A 34 -22.10 2.05 -1.96
CA ALA A 34 -22.48 3.44 -1.77
C ALA A 34 -23.65 3.89 -2.70
N ALA A 35 -23.81 3.27 -3.86
CA ALA A 35 -24.93 3.51 -4.77
C ALA A 35 -26.25 2.86 -4.33
N GLY A 36 -26.30 2.23 -3.15
CA GLY A 36 -27.51 1.62 -2.59
C GLY A 36 -27.68 0.12 -2.84
N GLY A 37 -26.68 -0.56 -3.40
CA GLY A 37 -26.71 -2.00 -3.65
C GLY A 37 -25.32 -2.56 -3.96
N ASN A 38 -25.14 -3.87 -3.75
CA ASN A 38 -23.89 -4.56 -4.04
C ASN A 38 -24.06 -5.45 -5.28
N ALA A 39 -23.47 -5.00 -6.40
CA ALA A 39 -23.57 -5.71 -7.68
C ALA A 39 -23.04 -7.15 -7.62
N SER A 40 -21.98 -7.42 -6.86
CA SER A 40 -21.45 -8.78 -6.69
C SER A 40 -22.40 -9.72 -5.94
N LEU A 41 -23.18 -9.18 -5.00
CA LEU A 41 -24.22 -9.97 -4.31
C LEU A 41 -25.43 -10.22 -5.21
N MET A 42 -25.77 -9.31 -6.11
CA MET A 42 -26.88 -9.47 -7.05
C MET A 42 -26.67 -10.63 -8.04
N THR A 43 -25.43 -11.13 -8.19
CA THR A 43 -25.10 -12.28 -9.05
C THR A 43 -25.05 -13.61 -8.32
N ILE A 44 -25.24 -13.62 -6.99
CA ILE A 44 -25.30 -14.85 -6.19
C ILE A 44 -26.77 -15.26 -6.08
N GLY A 45 -27.11 -16.44 -6.61
CA GLY A 45 -28.44 -17.06 -6.55
C GLY A 45 -28.58 -18.04 -5.41
#